data_AF-A0A9W8IT77-F1
#
_entry.id   AF-A0A9W8IT77-F1
#
_cell.length_a   1.000
_cell.length_b   1.000
_cell.length_c   1.000
_cell.angle_alpha   90.00
_cell.angle_beta   90.00
_cell.angle_gamma   90.00
#
_symmetry.space_group_name_H-M   'P 1'
#
loop_
_entity.id
_entity.type
_entity.pdbx_description
1 polymer ?
#
loop_
_entity_poly.entity_id
_entity_poly.type
_entity_poly.pdbx_seq_one_letter_code
_entity_poly.pdbx_strand_id
1 'polypeptide(L)'
;MRLFGTGKVYEFGTPEYDTFLPPEKRQPGSRAVIWVDVHKVGTSCGYSIPFFTYKAPRMRLHTFFINKEQQDFDYSCGQSSSSSPVSVSDSSSSMVVVPKQDSTALSDSTSSPSPKLPPEGQGIKNYWKLKNLNSQDGLPGLLFAYASPKALGDWRGRGISFKPDDESPSSKTLASANRGRGLVAIFASEKVVADVGKVLVGFGAGVLVTSALARLWAK
;
A
#
# COMPACT_ATOMS: atom_id res chain seq x y z
N MET A 1 -22.83 5.40 5.54
CA MET A 1 -22.94 6.70 4.83
C MET A 1 -22.43 6.50 3.41
N ARG A 2 -23.05 7.15 2.42
CA ARG A 2 -22.63 7.18 1.02
C ARG A 2 -22.56 8.65 0.57
N LEU A 3 -21.46 9.04 -0.05
CA LEU A 3 -21.25 10.38 -0.59
C LEU A 3 -21.26 10.29 -2.13
N PHE A 4 -22.07 11.12 -2.77
CA PHE A 4 -22.16 11.22 -4.23
C PHE A 4 -21.68 12.60 -4.66
N GLY A 5 -20.76 12.62 -5.61
CA GLY A 5 -20.05 13.83 -5.98
C GLY A 5 -19.29 13.64 -7.28
N THR A 6 -18.71 14.75 -7.76
CA THR A 6 -17.79 14.75 -8.90
C THR A 6 -16.37 14.79 -8.38
N GLY A 7 -15.53 13.86 -8.84
CA GLY A 7 -14.14 13.74 -8.42
C GLY A 7 -13.16 14.45 -9.36
N LYS A 8 -12.13 15.07 -8.80
CA LYS A 8 -10.92 15.54 -9.47
C LYS A 8 -9.72 14.84 -8.85
N VAL A 9 -8.73 14.49 -9.67
CA VAL A 9 -7.53 13.77 -9.22
C VAL A 9 -6.31 14.68 -9.39
N TYR A 10 -5.59 14.88 -8.30
CA TYR A 10 -4.31 15.59 -8.28
C TYR A 10 -3.23 14.58 -7.94
N GLU A 11 -2.32 14.32 -8.87
CA GLU A 11 -1.29 13.30 -8.72
C GLU A 11 -0.04 13.83 -8.00
N PHE A 12 0.73 12.92 -7.40
CA PHE A 12 2.00 13.27 -6.76
C PHE A 12 2.94 13.98 -7.74
N GLY A 13 3.50 15.12 -7.33
CA GLY A 13 4.35 15.97 -8.16
C GLY A 13 3.63 17.11 -8.86
N THR A 14 2.29 17.18 -8.78
CA THR A 14 1.53 18.37 -9.17
C THR A 14 1.52 19.41 -8.04
N PRO A 15 1.49 20.72 -8.35
CA PRO A 15 1.45 21.77 -7.31
C PRO A 15 0.16 21.73 -6.48
N GLU A 16 -0.95 21.29 -7.07
CA GLU A 16 -2.23 21.12 -6.37
C GLU A 16 -2.13 20.02 -5.31
N TYR A 17 -1.48 18.91 -5.63
CA TYR A 17 -1.24 17.82 -4.67
C TYR A 17 -0.50 18.34 -3.44
N ASP A 18 0.55 19.15 -3.65
CA ASP A 18 1.36 19.70 -2.55
C ASP A 18 0.61 20.71 -1.69
N THR A 19 -0.32 21.44 -2.31
CA THR A 19 -1.19 22.39 -1.61
C THR A 19 -2.13 21.64 -0.65
N PHE A 20 -2.72 20.54 -1.09
CA PHE A 20 -3.64 19.77 -0.27
C PHE A 20 -2.94 18.83 0.72
N LEU A 21 -1.81 18.24 0.31
CA LEU A 21 -1.08 17.25 1.07
C LEU A 21 0.43 17.56 1.06
N PRO A 22 0.87 18.55 1.86
CA PRO A 22 2.27 18.94 1.93
C PRO A 22 3.14 17.78 2.47
N PRO A 23 4.46 17.79 2.18
CA PRO A 23 5.37 16.68 2.54
C PRO A 23 5.33 16.27 4.02
N GLU A 24 5.07 17.22 4.92
CA GLU A 24 4.97 17.00 6.36
C GLU A 24 3.75 16.17 6.77
N LYS A 25 2.61 16.35 6.08
CA LYS A 25 1.35 15.66 6.35
C LYS A 25 1.17 14.39 5.52
N ARG A 26 1.94 14.27 4.43
CA ARG A 26 1.88 13.12 3.54
C ARG A 26 2.20 11.85 4.32
N GLN A 27 1.46 10.79 4.02
CA GLN A 27 1.71 9.44 4.52
C GLN A 27 2.44 8.58 3.46
N PRO A 28 3.20 7.55 3.88
CA PRO A 28 3.86 6.64 2.94
C PRO A 28 2.86 6.00 1.97
N GLY A 29 3.21 5.95 0.69
CA GLY A 29 2.40 5.37 -0.38
C GLY A 29 1.34 6.31 -0.94
N SER A 30 1.19 7.53 -0.41
CA SER A 30 0.25 8.52 -0.98
C SER A 30 0.72 8.95 -2.38
N ARG A 31 -0.12 8.66 -3.38
CA ARG A 31 0.19 8.84 -4.82
C ARG A 31 -0.67 9.89 -5.52
N ALA A 32 -1.85 10.18 -4.96
CA ALA A 32 -2.79 11.16 -5.50
C ALA A 32 -3.74 11.64 -4.40
N VAL A 33 -4.24 12.86 -4.55
CA VAL A 33 -5.34 13.43 -3.77
C VAL A 33 -6.59 13.41 -4.66
N ILE A 34 -7.65 12.79 -4.17
CA ILE A 34 -8.94 12.76 -4.86
C ILE A 34 -9.83 13.79 -4.17
N TRP A 35 -10.06 14.91 -4.84
CA TRP A 35 -10.98 15.96 -4.39
C TRP A 35 -12.39 15.65 -4.89
N VAL A 36 -13.37 15.58 -4.00
CA VAL A 36 -14.75 15.24 -4.37
C VAL A 36 -15.69 16.39 -4.00
N ASP A 37 -16.31 16.98 -5.01
CA ASP A 37 -17.38 17.96 -4.84
C ASP A 37 -18.70 17.21 -4.60
N VAL A 38 -19.06 17.04 -3.32
CA VAL A 38 -20.23 16.25 -2.88
C VAL A 38 -21.52 17.05 -3.10
N HIS A 39 -22.46 16.49 -3.87
CA HIS A 39 -23.77 17.09 -4.13
C HIS A 39 -24.94 16.31 -3.50
N LYS A 40 -24.71 15.06 -3.05
CA LYS A 40 -25.73 14.24 -2.39
C LYS A 40 -25.13 13.33 -1.33
N VAL A 41 -25.82 13.19 -0.22
CA VAL A 41 -25.45 12.29 0.89
C VAL A 41 -26.58 11.32 1.17
N GLY A 42 -26.26 10.03 1.24
CA GLY A 42 -27.18 8.97 1.64
C GLY A 42 -26.74 8.33 2.95
N THR A 43 -27.60 8.34 3.96
CA THR A 43 -27.38 7.62 5.22
C THR A 43 -28.41 6.51 5.39
N SER A 44 -27.96 5.35 5.86
CA SER A 44 -28.84 4.23 6.21
C SER A 44 -28.35 3.67 7.56
N CYS A 45 -29.19 3.72 8.59
CA CYS A 45 -28.98 2.97 9.81
C CYS A 45 -29.52 1.55 9.58
N GLY A 46 -28.62 0.60 9.32
CA GLY A 46 -29.01 -0.81 9.20
C GLY A 46 -29.44 -1.34 10.58
N TYR A 47 -30.51 -2.13 10.63
CA TYR A 47 -31.02 -2.71 11.88
C TYR A 47 -30.13 -3.82 12.46
N SER A 48 -29.20 -4.37 11.67
CA SER A 48 -28.44 -5.59 12.02
C SER A 48 -26.92 -5.38 12.10
N ILE A 49 -26.44 -4.15 12.35
CA ILE A 49 -25.00 -3.87 12.45
C ILE A 49 -24.54 -4.13 13.90
N PRO A 50 -23.57 -5.04 14.13
CA PRO A 50 -23.06 -5.31 15.47
C PRO A 50 -22.29 -4.10 16.03
N PHE A 51 -22.27 -3.97 17.36
CA PHE A 51 -21.46 -2.95 18.02
C PHE A 51 -19.97 -3.22 17.81
N PHE A 52 -19.24 -2.20 17.38
CA PHE A 52 -17.78 -2.23 17.27
C PHE A 52 -17.16 -1.22 18.23
N THR A 53 -16.03 -1.59 18.83
CA THR A 53 -15.18 -0.67 19.58
C THR A 53 -13.93 -0.39 18.77
N TYR A 54 -13.63 0.89 18.55
CA TYR A 54 -12.38 1.30 17.92
C TYR A 54 -11.19 0.87 18.79
N LYS A 55 -10.19 0.21 18.19
CA LYS A 55 -8.96 -0.21 18.86
C LYS A 55 -7.79 0.70 18.49
N ALA A 56 -7.42 0.72 17.20
CA ALA A 56 -6.25 1.40 16.66
C ALA A 56 -6.34 1.46 15.13
N PRO A 57 -5.56 2.34 14.45
CA PRO A 57 -5.38 2.28 13.01
C PRO A 57 -4.50 1.07 12.62
N ARG A 58 -4.67 0.56 11.40
CA ARG A 58 -3.79 -0.48 10.83
C ARG A 58 -2.55 0.15 10.19
N MET A 59 -1.39 -0.37 10.52
CA MET A 59 -0.09 0.13 10.08
C MET A 59 0.54 -0.66 8.94
N ARG A 60 0.00 -1.82 8.57
CA ARG A 60 0.51 -2.69 7.49
C ARG A 60 0.82 -1.95 6.19
N LEU A 61 -0.06 -1.04 5.77
CA LEU A 61 0.14 -0.25 4.54
C LEU A 61 1.34 0.70 4.67
N HIS A 62 1.46 1.39 5.80
CA HIS A 62 2.55 2.32 6.06
C HIS A 62 3.88 1.56 6.10
N THR A 63 3.96 0.45 6.84
CA THR A 63 5.15 -0.40 6.94
C THR A 63 5.61 -0.92 5.58
N PHE A 64 4.67 -1.32 4.72
CA PHE A 64 4.98 -1.79 3.37
C PHE A 64 5.57 -0.68 2.49
N PHE A 65 4.94 0.50 2.47
CA PHE A 65 5.38 1.58 1.58
C PHE A 65 6.58 2.36 2.08
N ILE A 66 6.82 2.46 3.39
CA ILE A 66 8.05 3.07 3.94
C ILE A 66 9.30 2.47 3.29
N ASN A 67 9.39 1.14 3.25
CA ASN A 67 10.57 0.46 2.69
C ASN A 67 10.78 0.79 1.21
N LYS A 68 9.69 0.89 0.43
CA LYS A 68 9.76 1.22 -0.99
C LYS A 68 10.06 2.69 -1.25
N GLU A 69 9.49 3.59 -0.47
CA GLU A 69 9.80 5.02 -0.59
C GLU A 69 11.23 5.32 -0.17
N GLN A 70 11.74 4.63 0.87
CA GLN A 70 13.13 4.80 1.28
C GLN A 70 14.11 4.35 0.21
N GLN A 71 13.85 3.23 -0.49
CA GLN A 71 14.69 2.81 -1.63
C GLN A 71 14.77 3.88 -2.73
N ASP A 72 13.66 4.57 -3.00
CA ASP A 72 13.59 5.67 -3.97
C ASP A 72 14.39 6.89 -3.47
N PHE A 73 14.28 7.22 -2.18
CA PHE A 73 15.03 8.29 -1.54
C PHE A 73 16.54 8.02 -1.53
N ASP A 74 16.96 6.84 -1.08
CA ASP A 74 18.38 6.44 -1.00
C ASP A 74 19.03 6.48 -2.40
N TYR A 75 18.30 6.03 -3.42
CA TYR A 75 18.74 6.12 -4.82
C TYR A 75 18.89 7.57 -5.29
N SER A 76 17.92 8.44 -4.98
CA SER A 76 17.97 9.86 -5.34
C SER A 76 19.15 10.59 -4.68
N CYS A 77 19.47 10.25 -3.43
CA CYS A 77 20.61 10.78 -2.70
C CYS A 77 21.94 10.34 -3.34
N GLY A 78 22.08 9.06 -3.70
CA GLY A 78 23.27 8.53 -4.36
C GLY A 78 23.57 9.15 -5.74
N GLN A 79 22.53 9.62 -6.43
CA GLN A 79 22.73 10.40 -7.67
C GLN A 79 23.28 11.79 -7.42
N SER A 80 22.82 12.48 -6.38
CA SER A 80 23.32 13.82 -6.04
C SER A 80 24.81 13.83 -5.65
N SER A 81 25.31 12.74 -5.06
CA SER A 81 26.72 12.59 -4.70
C SER A 81 27.64 12.15 -5.85
N SER A 82 27.10 11.69 -6.99
CA SER A 82 27.89 11.25 -8.16
C SER A 82 27.93 12.27 -9.30
N SER A 83 27.16 13.36 -9.21
CA SER A 83 27.30 14.54 -10.07
C SER A 83 28.22 15.57 -9.42
N SER A 84 29.54 15.38 -9.54
CA SER A 84 30.54 16.44 -9.27
C SER A 84 30.30 17.66 -10.18
N PRO A 85 30.68 18.88 -9.74
CA PRO A 85 30.28 20.13 -10.39
C PRO A 85 30.94 20.28 -11.76
N VAL A 86 30.14 20.65 -12.76
CA VAL A 86 30.67 21.23 -14.00
C VAL A 86 31.29 22.57 -13.62
N SER A 87 32.62 22.63 -13.68
CA SER A 87 33.39 23.87 -13.63
C SER A 87 32.97 24.75 -14.80
N VAL A 88 32.06 25.69 -14.57
CA VAL A 88 31.86 26.84 -15.47
C VAL A 88 32.99 27.81 -15.20
N SER A 89 34.02 27.75 -16.04
CA SER A 89 34.98 28.83 -16.18
C SER A 89 34.34 29.95 -17.01
N ASP A 90 34.23 31.11 -16.39
CA ASP A 90 33.96 32.40 -17.03
C ASP A 90 34.87 32.63 -18.25
N SER A 91 34.29 33.13 -19.33
CA SER A 91 34.94 34.13 -20.21
C SER A 91 33.91 34.77 -21.14
N SER A 92 33.75 36.07 -20.96
CA SER A 92 33.02 37.01 -21.79
C SER A 92 33.43 36.98 -23.26
N SER A 93 32.48 37.08 -24.18
CA SER A 93 32.57 37.99 -25.33
C SER A 93 31.24 38.16 -26.07
N SER A 94 30.97 39.43 -26.37
CA SER A 94 29.90 39.99 -27.19
C SER A 94 29.96 39.55 -28.65
N MET A 95 28.80 39.35 -29.30
CA MET A 95 28.37 40.15 -30.47
C MET A 95 27.03 39.66 -31.04
N VAL A 96 26.25 40.65 -31.48
CA VAL A 96 24.97 40.59 -32.20
C VAL A 96 25.17 40.14 -33.64
N VAL A 97 24.42 39.13 -34.14
CA VAL A 97 23.96 39.04 -35.54
C VAL A 97 22.66 38.20 -35.63
N VAL A 98 21.64 38.77 -36.27
CA VAL A 98 20.46 38.16 -36.92
C VAL A 98 20.49 38.69 -38.38
N PRO A 99 19.86 38.12 -39.44
CA PRO A 99 19.04 36.90 -39.62
C PRO A 99 19.48 35.98 -40.80
N LYS A 100 18.90 34.78 -40.92
CA LYS A 100 18.24 34.33 -42.17
C LYS A 100 17.36 33.08 -41.95
N GLN A 101 16.12 33.15 -42.42
CA GLN A 101 15.24 32.00 -42.60
C GLN A 101 15.71 31.23 -43.84
N ASP A 102 15.92 29.92 -43.69
CA ASP A 102 15.74 28.95 -44.78
C ASP A 102 15.41 27.57 -44.20
N SER A 103 14.51 26.91 -44.90
CA SER A 103 13.88 25.63 -44.61
C SER A 103 14.85 24.47 -44.45
N THR A 104 14.65 23.61 -43.44
CA THR A 104 14.95 22.17 -43.53
C THR A 104 14.21 21.40 -42.42
N ALA A 105 13.63 20.27 -42.80
CA ALA A 105 13.01 19.31 -41.91
C ALA A 105 14.02 18.78 -40.88
N LEU A 106 13.67 18.76 -39.60
CA LEU A 106 14.39 17.98 -38.60
C LEU A 106 13.43 17.48 -37.51
N SER A 107 13.53 16.18 -37.28
CA SER A 107 13.01 15.43 -36.16
C SER A 107 13.46 16.03 -34.82
N ASP A 108 12.52 16.59 -34.05
CA ASP A 108 12.79 16.96 -32.67
C ASP A 108 12.31 15.86 -31.73
N SER A 109 13.23 14.95 -31.47
CA SER A 109 13.19 14.06 -30.31
C SER A 109 13.44 14.95 -29.10
N THR A 110 12.40 15.58 -28.55
CA THR A 110 12.48 16.20 -27.22
C THR A 110 12.61 15.07 -26.20
N SER A 111 13.82 14.55 -26.05
CA SER A 111 14.22 13.69 -24.93
C SER A 111 14.26 14.55 -23.68
N SER A 112 13.07 14.87 -23.17
CA SER A 112 12.90 15.32 -21.80
C SER A 112 13.69 14.36 -20.91
N PRO A 113 14.54 14.84 -19.99
CA PRO A 113 15.30 13.98 -19.11
C PRO A 113 14.28 13.24 -18.24
N SER A 114 13.92 12.03 -18.65
CA SER A 114 13.07 11.15 -17.88
C SER A 114 13.76 10.99 -16.52
N PRO A 115 13.08 11.28 -15.40
CA PRO A 115 13.71 11.18 -14.10
C PRO A 115 14.25 9.76 -13.95
N LYS A 116 15.54 9.67 -13.60
CA LYS A 116 16.22 8.40 -13.44
C LYS A 116 15.54 7.66 -12.29
N LEU A 117 14.80 6.61 -12.62
CA LEU A 117 14.15 5.75 -11.65
C LEU A 117 15.19 4.79 -11.04
N PRO A 118 14.99 4.33 -9.80
CA PRO A 118 15.79 3.24 -9.24
C PRO A 118 15.72 1.98 -10.13
N PRO A 119 16.63 1.00 -9.93
CA PRO A 119 16.63 -0.25 -10.68
C PRO A 119 15.25 -0.93 -10.69
N GLU A 120 14.93 -1.63 -11.79
CA GLU A 120 13.64 -2.29 -11.95
C GLU A 120 13.30 -3.19 -10.75
N GLY A 121 12.08 -3.04 -10.23
CA GLY A 121 11.59 -3.79 -9.07
C GLY A 121 11.85 -3.14 -7.70
N GLN A 122 12.72 -2.13 -7.62
CA GLN A 122 12.97 -1.35 -6.40
C GLN A 122 12.30 0.02 -6.47
N GLY A 123 12.01 0.59 -5.29
CA GLY A 123 11.39 1.91 -5.23
C GLY A 123 9.86 1.88 -5.37
N ILE A 124 9.25 2.94 -4.87
CA ILE A 124 7.80 3.14 -4.93
C ILE A 124 7.33 3.62 -6.31
N LYS A 125 8.11 4.42 -7.03
CA LYS A 125 7.74 4.92 -8.36
C LYS A 125 7.66 3.79 -9.38
N ASN A 126 8.61 2.86 -9.36
CA ASN A 126 8.53 1.61 -10.13
C ASN A 126 7.34 0.74 -9.71
N TYR A 127 7.02 0.70 -8.42
CA TYR A 127 5.84 -0.03 -7.94
C TYR A 127 4.54 0.57 -8.49
N TRP A 128 4.40 1.90 -8.48
CA TRP A 128 3.26 2.58 -9.11
C TRP A 128 3.22 2.33 -10.61
N LYS A 129 4.37 2.39 -11.30
CA LYS A 129 4.47 2.08 -12.71
C LYS A 129 3.94 0.66 -13.00
N LEU A 130 4.37 -0.33 -12.22
CA LEU A 130 4.00 -1.72 -12.45
C LEU A 130 2.55 -2.05 -12.05
N LYS A 131 2.05 -1.47 -10.95
CA LYS A 131 0.79 -1.89 -10.32
C LYS A 131 -0.36 -0.92 -10.49
N ASN A 132 -0.09 0.31 -10.94
CA ASN A 132 -1.07 1.41 -10.91
C ASN A 132 -1.13 2.25 -12.18
N LEU A 133 -0.34 1.91 -13.22
CA LEU A 133 -0.47 2.56 -14.53
C LEU A 133 -1.85 2.34 -15.14
N ASN A 134 -2.37 1.12 -15.06
CA ASN A 134 -3.65 0.75 -15.66
C ASN A 134 -4.58 0.19 -14.60
N SER A 135 -5.85 0.53 -14.73
CA SER A 135 -6.94 -0.10 -14.01
C SER A 135 -7.29 -1.47 -14.61
N GLN A 136 -8.09 -2.27 -13.91
CA GLN A 136 -8.48 -3.62 -14.34
C GLN A 136 -9.35 -3.62 -15.60
N ASP A 137 -9.98 -2.48 -15.92
CA ASP A 137 -10.76 -2.22 -17.11
C ASP A 137 -9.92 -1.73 -18.31
N GLY A 138 -8.60 -1.61 -18.14
CA GLY A 138 -7.67 -1.15 -19.18
C GLY A 138 -7.58 0.37 -19.31
N LEU A 139 -8.28 1.14 -18.48
CA LEU A 139 -8.15 2.60 -18.45
C LEU A 139 -6.87 3.03 -17.73
N PRO A 140 -6.28 4.19 -18.09
CA PRO A 140 -5.14 4.72 -17.38
C PRO A 140 -5.52 5.07 -15.93
N GLY A 141 -4.74 4.59 -14.97
CA GLY A 141 -4.91 4.81 -13.53
C GLY A 141 -4.02 5.92 -12.97
N LEU A 142 -2.75 6.00 -13.40
CA LEU A 142 -1.81 7.06 -13.05
C LEU A 142 -1.13 7.57 -14.31
N LEU A 143 -1.12 8.89 -14.48
CA LEU A 143 -0.57 9.53 -15.66
C LEU A 143 0.83 10.09 -15.41
N PHE A 144 1.08 10.64 -14.22
CA PHE A 144 2.27 11.43 -13.93
C PHE A 144 3.03 11.01 -12.67
N ALA A 145 2.36 10.51 -11.62
CA ALA A 145 2.98 10.32 -10.30
C ALA A 145 4.26 9.48 -10.31
N TYR A 146 4.29 8.43 -11.13
CA TYR A 146 5.45 7.54 -11.25
C TYR A 146 6.65 8.19 -11.94
N ALA A 147 6.42 9.17 -12.82
CA ALA A 147 7.43 9.91 -13.56
C ALA A 147 7.72 11.28 -12.93
N SER A 148 7.17 11.58 -11.76
CA SER A 148 7.43 12.83 -11.06
C SER A 148 8.91 12.94 -10.68
N PRO A 149 9.59 14.07 -10.97
CA PRO A 149 10.97 14.29 -10.54
C PRO A 149 11.08 14.56 -9.03
N LYS A 150 9.95 14.79 -8.36
CA LYS A 150 9.91 15.14 -6.95
C LYS A 150 10.46 14.00 -6.09
N ALA A 151 11.39 14.33 -5.19
CA ALA A 151 11.93 13.39 -4.21
C ALA A 151 10.85 12.99 -3.20
N LEU A 152 10.83 11.72 -2.84
CA LEU A 152 9.97 11.19 -1.79
C LEU A 152 10.69 11.32 -0.45
N GLY A 153 9.97 11.70 0.60
CA GLY A 153 10.59 12.08 1.87
C GLY A 153 11.30 10.94 2.59
N ASP A 154 12.40 11.26 3.27
CA ASP A 154 13.12 10.33 4.16
C ASP A 154 12.22 9.89 5.31
N TRP A 155 11.91 8.60 5.38
CA TRP A 155 11.07 8.05 6.45
C TRP A 155 11.89 7.56 7.62
N ARG A 156 13.13 7.10 7.38
CA ARG A 156 14.04 6.66 8.43
C ARG A 156 14.53 7.86 9.25
N GLY A 157 14.93 8.95 8.60
CA GLY A 157 15.38 10.18 9.27
C GLY A 157 14.30 10.89 10.07
N ARG A 158 13.02 10.68 9.75
CA ARG A 158 11.89 11.24 10.51
C ARG A 158 11.62 10.54 11.85
N GLY A 159 12.28 9.41 12.15
CA GLY A 159 12.10 8.69 13.41
C GLY A 159 10.68 8.10 13.61
N ILE A 160 9.91 7.94 12.54
CA ILE A 160 8.54 7.44 12.61
C ILE A 160 8.59 5.93 12.82
N SER A 161 8.28 5.48 14.04
CA SER A 161 8.08 4.07 14.36
C SER A 161 6.59 3.79 14.50
N PHE A 162 6.09 2.81 13.75
CA PHE A 162 4.71 2.35 13.84
C PHE A 162 4.62 1.13 14.73
N LYS A 163 3.64 1.10 15.63
CA LYS A 163 3.39 -0.08 16.47
C LYS A 163 2.99 -1.26 15.57
N PRO A 164 3.44 -2.49 15.88
CA PRO A 164 2.97 -3.68 15.20
C PRO A 164 1.45 -3.81 15.30
N ASP A 165 0.80 -4.18 14.20
CA ASP A 165 -0.64 -4.46 14.19
C ASP A 165 -0.92 -5.75 14.97
N ASP A 166 -1.70 -5.66 16.05
CA ASP A 166 -2.22 -6.83 16.74
C ASP A 166 -3.43 -7.38 15.97
N GLU A 167 -3.16 -8.21 14.95
CA GLU A 167 -4.17 -8.94 14.18
C GLU A 167 -4.60 -10.24 14.89
N SER A 168 -4.19 -10.46 16.15
CA SER A 168 -4.67 -11.63 16.89
C SER A 168 -6.19 -11.50 17.11
N PRO A 169 -6.98 -12.55 16.83
CA PRO A 169 -8.34 -12.62 17.33
C PRO A 169 -8.23 -12.81 18.84
N SER A 170 -8.07 -11.72 19.58
CA SER A 170 -8.13 -11.75 21.03
C SER A 170 -9.54 -12.21 21.41
N SER A 171 -9.71 -13.50 21.68
CA SER A 171 -10.76 -13.96 22.57
C SER A 171 -10.48 -13.26 23.89
N LYS A 172 -11.36 -12.35 24.29
CA LYS A 172 -11.39 -11.88 25.66
C LYS A 172 -11.84 -13.06 26.52
N THR A 173 -10.92 -13.96 26.86
CA THR A 173 -11.03 -14.69 28.11
C THR A 173 -10.87 -13.63 29.19
N LEU A 174 -11.92 -13.48 30.01
CA LEU A 174 -11.94 -12.56 31.14
C LEU A 174 -10.67 -12.70 31.98
N ALA A 175 -10.11 -11.55 32.34
CA ALA A 175 -8.87 -11.44 33.10
C ALA A 175 -8.95 -12.11 34.47
N SER A 176 -7.76 -12.45 34.96
CA SER A 176 -7.38 -12.65 36.37
C SER A 176 -7.49 -14.07 36.93
N ALA A 177 -6.37 -14.81 36.84
CA ALA A 177 -5.94 -15.68 37.93
C ALA A 177 -4.40 -15.69 37.97
N ASN A 178 -3.90 -15.67 39.19
CA ASN A 178 -2.54 -15.30 39.58
C ASN A 178 -1.40 -16.11 38.94
N ARG A 179 -0.25 -15.44 38.87
CA ARG A 179 1.10 -16.03 38.76
C ARG A 179 1.22 -17.29 39.63
N GLY A 180 1.62 -18.38 38.99
CA GLY A 180 2.17 -19.54 39.69
C GLY A 180 2.33 -20.74 38.79
N ARG A 181 3.58 -20.99 38.36
CA ARG A 181 4.17 -22.29 38.00
C ARG A 181 3.35 -23.26 37.13
N GLY A 182 3.98 -23.66 36.02
CA GLY A 182 3.89 -25.05 35.56
C GLY A 182 3.22 -25.22 34.21
N LEU A 183 4.04 -25.62 33.25
CA LEU A 183 3.69 -26.35 32.05
C LEU A 183 2.72 -27.49 32.43
N VAL A 184 1.66 -27.72 31.64
CA VAL A 184 0.53 -28.68 31.82
C VAL A 184 -0.77 -28.04 32.34
N ALA A 185 -1.56 -27.48 31.42
CA ALA A 185 -3.03 -27.41 31.51
C ALA A 185 -3.62 -27.04 30.14
N ILE A 186 -3.43 -27.91 29.14
CA ILE A 186 -4.23 -27.87 27.91
C ILE A 186 -5.25 -29.01 28.05
N PHE A 187 -6.53 -28.66 27.92
CA PHE A 187 -7.72 -29.54 27.93
C PHE A 187 -8.29 -29.94 29.29
N ALA A 188 -8.92 -28.98 29.98
CA ALA A 188 -9.95 -29.29 30.97
C ALA A 188 -11.17 -28.37 30.78
N SER A 189 -11.97 -28.64 29.75
CA SER A 189 -13.37 -28.20 29.73
C SER A 189 -14.23 -29.41 29.39
N GLU A 190 -14.96 -29.93 30.38
CA GLU A 190 -15.81 -31.14 30.27
C GLU A 190 -16.77 -31.09 29.07
N LYS A 191 -17.23 -29.90 28.67
CA LYS A 191 -18.14 -29.75 27.53
C LYS A 191 -17.52 -30.05 26.17
N VAL A 192 -16.23 -29.73 25.97
CA VAL A 192 -15.55 -29.98 24.68
C VAL A 192 -15.19 -31.46 24.52
N VAL A 193 -14.81 -32.12 25.62
CA VAL A 193 -14.48 -33.56 25.61
C VAL A 193 -15.72 -34.41 25.29
N ALA A 194 -16.89 -34.04 25.82
CA ALA A 194 -18.15 -34.74 25.54
C ALA A 194 -18.60 -34.62 24.07
N ASP A 195 -18.40 -33.47 23.43
CA ASP A 195 -18.77 -33.27 22.03
C ASP A 195 -17.81 -33.96 21.05
N VAL A 196 -16.50 -33.94 21.32
CA VAL A 196 -15.52 -34.67 20.50
C VAL A 196 -15.74 -36.18 20.61
N GLY A 197 -16.11 -36.69 21.79
CA GLY A 197 -16.47 -38.10 21.99
C GLY A 197 -17.67 -38.54 21.15
N LYS A 198 -18.72 -37.72 21.06
CA LYS A 198 -19.91 -38.02 20.23
C LYS A 198 -19.60 -38.01 18.74
N VAL A 199 -18.76 -37.09 18.28
CA VAL A 199 -18.36 -37.01 16.87
C VAL A 199 -17.52 -38.22 16.47
N LEU A 200 -16.60 -38.67 17.33
CA LEU A 200 -15.79 -39.88 17.09
C LEU A 200 -16.62 -41.17 17.08
N VAL A 201 -17.58 -41.31 18.00
CA VAL A 201 -18.51 -42.46 18.00
C VAL A 201 -19.38 -42.45 16.73
N GLY A 202 -19.87 -41.29 16.31
CA GLY A 202 -20.65 -41.15 15.07
C GLY A 202 -19.86 -41.53 13.81
N PHE A 203 -18.61 -41.07 13.70
CA PHE A 203 -17.75 -41.41 12.56
C PHE A 203 -17.35 -42.88 12.55
N GLY A 204 -17.00 -43.46 13.71
CA GLY A 204 -16.63 -44.87 13.83
C GLY A 204 -17.78 -45.82 13.46
N ALA A 205 -19.00 -45.54 13.93
CA ALA A 205 -20.18 -46.31 13.59
C ALA A 205 -20.52 -46.21 12.09
N GLY A 206 -20.41 -45.00 11.51
CA GLY A 206 -20.61 -44.78 10.08
C GLY A 206 -19.66 -45.60 9.21
N VAL A 207 -18.36 -45.56 9.51
CA VAL A 207 -17.32 -46.30 8.76
C VAL A 207 -17.55 -47.82 8.84
N LEU A 208 -17.91 -48.35 10.02
CA LEU A 208 -18.20 -49.77 10.20
C LEU A 208 -19.42 -50.22 9.41
N VAL A 209 -20.52 -49.46 9.43
CA VAL A 209 -21.74 -49.78 8.67
C VAL A 209 -21.46 -49.76 7.18
N THR A 210 -20.75 -48.76 6.66
CA THR A 210 -20.35 -48.73 5.24
C THR A 210 -19.42 -49.89 4.87
N SER A 211 -18.50 -50.29 5.75
CA SER A 211 -17.60 -51.43 5.49
C SER A 211 -18.34 -52.77 5.49
N ALA A 212 -19.36 -52.92 6.33
CA ALA A 212 -20.19 -54.12 6.39
C ALA A 212 -21.13 -54.20 5.16
N LEU A 213 -21.74 -53.09 4.76
CA LEU A 213 -22.56 -53.02 3.54
C LEU A 213 -21.74 -53.31 2.28
N ALA A 214 -20.53 -52.76 2.18
CA ALA A 214 -19.63 -53.00 1.05
C ALA A 214 -19.21 -54.47 0.93
N ARG A 215 -19.06 -55.18 2.06
CA ARG A 215 -18.74 -56.62 2.08
C ARG A 215 -19.95 -57.51 1.76
N LEU A 216 -21.17 -57.05 2.05
CA LEU A 216 -22.42 -57.77 1.73
C LEU A 216 -22.83 -57.63 0.26
N TRP A 217 -22.37 -56.58 -0.44
CA TRP A 217 -22.60 -56.39 -1.88
C TRP A 217 -21.50 -56.99 -2.78
N ALA A 218 -20.43 -57.55 -2.20
CA ALA A 218 -19.32 -58.15 -2.93
C ALA A 218 -19.39 -59.69 -3.02
N LYS A 219 -20.57 -60.28 -2.78
CA LYS A 219 -20.90 -61.71 -3.01
C LYS A 219 -22.15 -61.79 -3.88
#